data_AF-A0A3A8Y688-F1
#
_entry.id   AF-A0A3A8Y688-F1
#
_cell.length_a   1.000
_cell.length_b   1.000
_cell.length_c   1.000
_cell.angle_alpha   90.00
_cell.angle_beta   90.00
_cell.angle_gamma   90.00
#
_symmetry.space_group_name_H-M   'P 1'
#
loop_
_entity.id
_entity.type
_entity.pdbx_description
1 polymer ?
#
loop_
_entity_poly.entity_id
_entity_poly.type
_entity_poly.pdbx_seq_one_letter_code
_entity_poly.pdbx_strand_id
1 'polypeptide(L)'
;MTIKHDNGYGTTYIFEVVEKIPAGFEVWNIGGLGEYIPICQSIRPDDKNCHDVNTSTLKAIKLNKEEVTILNKAAGSGVKSVKSAKSTLNRVAKTSMMKRKQMFAEKALPILERITA
;
A
#
# COMPACT_ATOMS: atom_id res chain seq x y z
N MET A 1 15.45 -12.08 -2.96
CA MET A 1 15.36 -12.24 -1.49
C MET A 1 13.90 -12.37 -1.11
N THR A 2 13.55 -13.16 -0.09
CA THR A 2 12.16 -13.31 0.39
C THR A 2 12.06 -13.08 1.89
N ILE A 3 10.93 -12.55 2.35
CA ILE A 3 10.60 -12.43 3.78
C ILE A 3 9.32 -13.21 4.09
N LYS A 4 9.22 -13.71 5.33
CA LYS A 4 8.04 -14.38 5.84
C LYS A 4 7.34 -13.50 6.85
N HIS A 5 6.02 -13.49 6.82
CA HIS A 5 5.21 -12.80 7.83
C HIS A 5 4.05 -13.70 8.25
N ASP A 6 4.00 -13.99 9.54
CA ASP A 6 2.86 -14.66 10.15
C ASP A 6 1.80 -13.63 10.53
N ASN A 7 0.55 -13.88 10.13
CA ASN A 7 -0.55 -12.94 10.37
C ASN A 7 -1.17 -13.07 11.78
N GLY A 8 -0.68 -13.96 12.63
CA GLY A 8 -1.22 -14.24 13.97
C GLY A 8 -2.46 -15.16 13.97
N TYR A 9 -2.95 -15.57 12.80
CA TYR A 9 -4.13 -16.42 12.62
C TYR A 9 -3.80 -17.77 11.96
N GLY A 10 -2.53 -18.18 12.02
CA GLY A 10 -2.06 -19.46 11.48
C GLY A 10 -1.79 -19.44 9.96
N THR A 11 -1.75 -18.26 9.33
CA THR A 11 -1.32 -18.12 7.93
C THR A 11 0.00 -17.37 7.84
N THR A 12 1.00 -18.02 7.27
CA THR A 12 2.29 -17.38 6.95
C THR A 12 2.33 -16.99 5.48
N TYR A 13 2.48 -15.70 5.20
CA TYR A 13 2.69 -15.16 3.87
C TYR A 13 4.19 -15.09 3.53
N ILE A 14 4.52 -15.37 2.27
CA ILE A 14 5.87 -15.24 1.73
C ILE A 14 5.87 -14.08 0.75
N PHE A 15 6.75 -13.12 0.95
CA PHE A 15 6.88 -11.95 0.09
C PHE A 15 8.22 -11.97 -0.63
N GLU A 16 8.21 -11.77 -1.94
CA GLU A 16 9.41 -11.47 -2.70
C GLU A 16 9.81 -10.00 -2.52
N VAL A 17 11.06 -9.74 -2.13
CA VAL A 17 11.55 -8.38 -1.96
C VAL A 17 11.95 -7.80 -3.31
N VAL A 18 11.35 -6.66 -3.67
CA VAL A 18 11.59 -5.93 -4.93
C VAL A 18 12.01 -4.49 -4.65
N GLU A 19 12.68 -3.87 -5.61
CA GLU A 19 13.17 -2.49 -5.49
C GLU A 19 12.06 -1.46 -5.76
N LYS A 20 11.16 -1.75 -6.71
CA LYS A 20 10.05 -0.89 -7.12
C LYS A 20 8.73 -1.64 -7.17
N ILE A 21 7.62 -0.92 -7.03
CA ILE A 21 6.24 -1.41 -7.17
C ILE A 21 6.02 -1.74 -8.65
N PRO A 22 5.82 -3.01 -9.00
CA PRO A 22 5.52 -3.39 -10.38
C PRO A 22 4.12 -2.91 -10.79
N ALA A 23 3.90 -2.80 -12.10
CA ALA A 23 2.58 -2.47 -12.63
C ALA A 23 1.50 -3.43 -12.11
N GLY A 24 0.35 -2.88 -11.71
CA GLY A 24 -0.77 -3.65 -11.16
C GLY A 24 -0.67 -4.01 -9.68
N PHE A 25 0.42 -3.62 -8.99
CA PHE A 25 0.55 -3.76 -7.55
C PHE A 25 0.15 -2.49 -6.81
N GLU A 26 -0.39 -2.65 -5.60
CA GLU A 26 -0.69 -1.57 -4.68
C GLU A 26 -0.27 -1.94 -3.25
N VAL A 27 -0.11 -0.94 -2.38
CA VAL A 27 0.22 -1.15 -0.97
C VAL A 27 -0.91 -1.93 -0.29
N TRP A 28 -0.53 -3.03 0.35
CA TRP A 28 -1.46 -3.88 1.09
C TRP A 28 -1.56 -3.40 2.53
N ASN A 29 -2.76 -3.02 2.97
CA ASN A 29 -3.01 -2.55 4.32
C ASN A 29 -3.13 -3.71 5.33
N ILE A 30 -2.05 -4.45 5.55
CA ILE A 30 -1.94 -5.49 6.60
C ILE A 30 -0.92 -5.11 7.68
N GLY A 31 -0.46 -3.86 7.67
CA GLY A 31 0.58 -3.36 8.55
C GLY A 31 1.98 -3.46 7.94
N GLY A 32 2.92 -2.72 8.53
CA GLY A 32 4.32 -2.71 8.13
C GLY A 32 5.02 -3.93 8.68
N LEU A 33 5.77 -4.62 7.83
CA LEU A 33 6.55 -5.81 8.20
C LEU A 33 7.92 -5.37 8.72
N GLY A 34 7.95 -4.48 9.71
CA GLY A 34 9.14 -3.80 10.18
C GLY A 34 9.62 -2.73 9.20
N GLU A 35 10.71 -3.01 8.47
CA GLU A 35 11.29 -2.12 7.45
C GLU A 35 10.74 -2.40 6.04
N TYR A 36 9.68 -3.19 5.92
CA TYR A 36 9.12 -3.58 4.65
C TYR A 36 7.66 -3.16 4.55
N ILE A 37 7.28 -2.57 3.42
CA ILE A 37 5.89 -2.33 3.05
C ILE A 37 5.41 -3.46 2.13
N PRO A 38 4.34 -4.20 2.50
CA PRO A 38 3.80 -5.24 1.63
C PRO A 38 3.00 -4.61 0.48
N ILE A 39 3.10 -5.22 -0.69
CA ILE A 39 2.33 -4.86 -1.88
C ILE A 39 1.67 -6.11 -2.46
N CYS A 40 0.50 -5.92 -3.05
CA CYS A 40 -0.33 -7.00 -3.57
C CYS A 40 -1.01 -6.60 -4.88
N GLN A 41 -1.45 -7.61 -5.63
CA GLN A 41 -2.39 -7.43 -6.75
C GLN A 41 -3.80 -7.72 -6.25
N SER A 42 -4.78 -6.89 -6.62
CA SER A 42 -6.19 -7.22 -6.45
C SER A 42 -6.56 -8.35 -7.42
N ILE A 43 -7.34 -9.34 -6.96
CA ILE A 43 -7.88 -10.38 -7.83
C ILE A 43 -8.92 -9.80 -8.80
N ARG A 44 -9.63 -8.75 -8.37
CA ARG A 44 -10.69 -8.08 -9.16
C ARG A 44 -10.49 -6.57 -9.09
N PRO A 45 -9.54 -6.00 -9.85
CA PRO A 45 -9.22 -4.57 -9.78
C PRO A 45 -10.40 -3.65 -10.16
N ASP A 46 -11.36 -4.15 -10.93
CA ASP A 46 -12.55 -3.40 -11.35
C ASP A 46 -13.71 -3.47 -10.35
N ASP A 47 -13.68 -4.44 -9.43
CA ASP A 47 -14.70 -4.61 -8.40
C ASP A 47 -14.29 -3.91 -7.10
N LYS A 48 -14.87 -2.73 -6.86
CA LYS A 48 -14.57 -1.91 -5.68
C LYS A 48 -14.99 -2.55 -4.36
N ASN A 49 -15.87 -3.55 -4.39
CA ASN A 49 -16.33 -4.27 -3.21
C ASN A 49 -15.51 -5.54 -2.95
N CYS A 50 -14.66 -5.94 -3.91
CA CYS A 50 -13.73 -7.04 -3.74
C CYS A 50 -12.42 -6.52 -3.14
N HIS A 51 -12.02 -7.12 -2.02
CA HIS A 51 -10.75 -6.81 -1.34
C HIS A 51 -9.80 -8.00 -1.36
N ASP A 52 -10.12 -9.02 -2.15
CA ASP A 52 -9.31 -10.22 -2.28
C ASP A 52 -8.02 -9.89 -3.03
N VAL A 53 -6.92 -10.39 -2.50
CA VAL A 53 -5.59 -10.17 -3.05
C VAL A 53 -5.00 -11.47 -3.54
N ASN A 54 -4.18 -11.39 -4.58
CA ASN A 54 -3.43 -12.55 -5.05
C ASN A 54 -2.28 -12.86 -4.08
N THR A 55 -2.49 -13.83 -3.21
CA THR A 55 -1.50 -14.27 -2.21
C THR A 55 -0.32 -15.04 -2.81
N SER A 56 -0.43 -15.48 -4.07
CA SER A 56 0.66 -16.19 -4.76
C SER A 56 1.73 -15.26 -5.36
N THR A 57 1.41 -13.97 -5.51
CA THR A 57 2.31 -12.98 -6.14
C THR A 57 2.79 -11.90 -5.18
N LEU A 58 2.66 -12.12 -3.87
CA LEU A 58 2.98 -11.14 -2.84
C LEU A 58 4.44 -10.64 -2.92
N LYS A 59 4.58 -9.33 -2.81
CA LYS A 59 5.87 -8.65 -2.86
C LYS A 59 6.00 -7.65 -1.71
N ALA A 60 7.24 -7.27 -1.40
CA ALA A 60 7.51 -6.25 -0.41
C ALA A 60 8.65 -5.32 -0.85
N ILE A 61 8.61 -4.06 -0.43
CA ILE A 61 9.67 -3.09 -0.68
C ILE A 61 10.31 -2.71 0.64
N LYS A 62 11.64 -2.73 0.68
CA LYS A 62 12.41 -2.28 1.84
C LYS A 62 12.45 -0.75 1.86
N LEU A 63 12.04 -0.15 2.97
CA LEU A 63 12.04 1.29 3.22
C LEU A 63 12.49 1.57 4.65
N ASN A 64 12.70 2.84 4.99
CA ASN A 64 12.89 3.19 6.38
C ASN A 64 11.55 3.09 7.15
N LYS A 65 11.62 2.93 8.47
CA LYS A 65 10.44 2.72 9.33
C LYS A 65 9.44 3.87 9.28
N GLU A 66 9.90 5.10 9.06
CA GLU A 66 9.05 6.29 8.97
C GLU A 66 8.20 6.25 7.69
N GLU A 67 8.81 5.94 6.55
CA GLU A 67 8.13 5.77 5.27
C GLU A 67 7.15 4.61 5.30
N VAL A 68 7.54 3.47 5.89
CA VAL A 68 6.62 2.34 6.12
C VAL A 68 5.42 2.80 6.95
N THR A 69 5.62 3.60 7.99
CA THR A 69 4.54 4.12 8.83
C THR A 69 3.62 5.07 8.05
N ILE A 70 4.17 5.95 7.21
CA ILE A 70 3.42 6.87 6.36
C ILE A 70 2.55 6.09 5.38
N LEU A 71 3.15 5.14 4.64
CA LEU A 71 2.45 4.34 3.65
C LEU A 71 1.36 3.46 4.27
N ASN A 72 1.60 2.86 5.45
CA ASN A 72 0.57 2.09 6.15
C ASN A 72 -0.63 2.95 6.55
N LYS A 73 -0.40 4.12 7.15
CA LYS A 73 -1.49 5.04 7.54
C LYS A 73 -2.27 5.51 6.32
N ALA A 74 -1.59 5.77 5.20
CA ALA A 74 -2.20 6.14 3.94
C ALA A 74 -3.03 5.00 3.35
N ALA A 75 -2.49 3.78 3.32
CA ALA A 75 -3.18 2.58 2.84
C ALA A 75 -4.43 2.26 3.66
N GLY A 76 -4.37 2.41 4.99
CA GLY A 76 -5.53 2.30 5.87
C GLY A 76 -6.63 3.35 5.61
N SER A 77 -6.30 4.45 4.94
CA SER A 77 -7.25 5.46 4.47
C SER A 77 -7.67 5.27 3.00
N GLY A 78 -7.23 4.18 2.38
CA GLY A 78 -7.50 3.85 0.98
C GLY A 78 -6.62 4.62 -0.02
N VAL A 79 -5.43 5.05 0.39
CA VAL A 79 -4.39 5.60 -0.50
C VAL A 79 -3.29 4.55 -0.64
N LYS A 80 -3.37 3.73 -1.69
CA LYS A 80 -2.56 2.52 -1.87
C LYS A 80 -1.61 2.57 -3.07
N SER A 81 -1.74 3.59 -3.92
CA SER A 81 -0.97 3.73 -5.17
C SER A 81 -0.89 5.19 -5.60
N VAL A 82 0.06 5.53 -6.49
CA VAL A 82 0.19 6.87 -7.09
C VAL A 82 -1.15 7.35 -7.67
N LYS A 83 -1.86 6.47 -8.39
CA LYS A 83 -3.19 6.75 -8.95
C LYS A 83 -4.20 7.16 -7.86
N SER A 84 -4.28 6.39 -6.77
CA SER A 84 -5.21 6.70 -5.67
C SER A 84 -4.83 7.97 -4.90
N ALA A 85 -3.53 8.26 -4.75
CA ALA A 85 -3.03 9.47 -4.11
C ALA A 85 -3.39 10.71 -4.94
N LYS A 86 -3.04 10.73 -6.23
CA LYS A 86 -3.39 11.83 -7.16
C LYS A 86 -4.91 12.04 -7.24
N SER A 87 -5.68 10.96 -7.36
CA SER A 87 -7.15 11.06 -7.37
C SER A 87 -7.72 11.65 -6.07
N THR A 88 -7.10 11.36 -4.93
CA THR A 88 -7.51 11.91 -3.62
C THR A 88 -7.20 13.40 -3.52
N LEU A 89 -6.02 13.83 -3.98
CA LEU A 89 -5.59 15.23 -3.95
C LEU A 89 -6.40 16.12 -4.90
N ASN A 90 -6.84 15.59 -6.05
CA ASN A 90 -7.65 16.34 -7.02
C ASN A 90 -9.10 16.58 -6.57
N ARG A 91 -9.57 15.97 -5.49
CA ARG A 91 -10.95 16.12 -5.00
C ARG A 91 -11.07 17.31 -4.06
N VAL A 92 -12.20 18.02 -4.11
CA VAL A 92 -12.49 19.07 -3.12
C VAL A 92 -12.89 18.43 -1.79
N ALA A 93 -12.17 18.74 -0.71
CA ALA A 93 -12.44 18.18 0.61
C ALA A 93 -13.56 18.92 1.34
N LYS A 94 -14.75 18.30 1.33
CA LYS A 94 -15.96 18.82 2.01
C LYS A 94 -16.09 18.36 3.47
N THR A 95 -15.36 17.32 3.88
CA THR A 95 -15.47 16.70 5.22
C THR A 95 -14.11 16.60 5.89
N SER A 96 -14.10 16.55 7.23
CA SER A 96 -12.88 16.32 8.03
C SER A 96 -12.18 15.01 7.67
N MET A 97 -12.96 13.96 7.40
CA MET A 97 -12.45 12.68 6.93
C MET A 97 -11.71 12.81 5.59
N MET A 98 -12.27 13.56 4.64
CA MET A 98 -11.62 13.78 3.34
C MET A 98 -10.35 14.63 3.48
N LYS A 99 -10.35 15.67 4.32
CA LYS A 99 -9.15 16.46 4.65
C LYS A 99 -8.05 15.57 5.24
N ARG A 100 -8.41 14.67 6.16
CA ARG A 100 -7.47 13.70 6.75
C ARG A 100 -6.90 12.75 5.69
N LYS A 101 -7.73 12.25 4.78
CA LYS A 101 -7.29 11.42 3.66
C LYS A 101 -6.33 12.17 2.73
N GLN A 102 -6.56 13.46 2.47
CA GLN A 102 -5.64 14.29 1.69
C GLN A 102 -4.30 14.48 2.38
N MET A 103 -4.27 14.77 3.69
CA MET A 103 -3.01 14.85 4.45
C MET A 103 -2.19 13.56 4.34
N PHE A 104 -2.83 12.39 4.35
CA PHE A 104 -2.12 11.13 4.11
C PHE A 104 -1.64 10.98 2.66
N ALA A 105 -2.44 11.40 1.69
CA ALA A 105 -2.06 11.38 0.28
C ALA A 105 -0.87 12.31 -0.01
N GLU A 106 -0.83 13.51 0.55
CA GLU A 106 0.27 14.47 0.40
C GLU A 106 1.60 13.88 0.88
N LYS A 107 1.58 13.20 2.03
CA LYS A 107 2.77 12.57 2.61
C LYS A 107 3.18 11.31 1.85
N ALA A 108 2.22 10.52 1.39
CA ALA A 108 2.49 9.23 0.73
C ALA A 108 2.91 9.40 -0.74
N LEU A 109 2.39 10.40 -1.45
CA LEU A 109 2.64 10.60 -2.88
C LEU A 109 4.12 10.63 -3.27
N PRO A 110 5.00 11.46 -2.65
CA PRO A 110 6.41 11.53 -3.06
C PRO A 110 7.13 10.19 -2.84
N ILE A 111 6.77 9.45 -1.79
CA ILE A 111 7.32 8.11 -1.52
C ILE A 111 6.85 7.15 -2.62
N LEU A 112 5.54 7.12 -2.90
CA LEU A 112 4.94 6.26 -3.93
C LEU A 112 5.53 6.54 -5.32
N GLU A 113 5.72 7.80 -5.70
CA GLU A 113 6.33 8.17 -6.98
C GLU A 113 7.79 7.71 -7.09
N ARG A 114 8.55 7.79 -5.99
CA ARG A 114 9.94 7.31 -5.95
C ARG A 114 10.05 5.80 -6.10
N ILE A 115 9.12 5.05 -5.49
CA ILE A 115 9.21 3.58 -5.40
C ILE A 115 8.34 2.87 -6.44
N THR A 116 7.64 3.58 -7.34
CA THR A 116 6.87 2.95 -8.43
C THR A 116 7.74 2.83 -9.68
N ALA A 117 7.60 1.71 -10.40
CA ALA A 117 8.30 1.45 -11.66
C ALA A 117 7.77 2.30 -12.81
#